data_AF-A0A7C7ST43-F1
#
_entry.id   AF-A0A7C7ST43-F1
#
_cell.length_a   1.000
_cell.length_b   1.000
_cell.length_c   1.000
_cell.angle_alpha   90.00
_cell.angle_beta   90.00
_cell.angle_gamma   90.00
#
_symmetry.space_group_name_H-M   'P 1'
#
loop_
_entity.id
_entity.type
_entity.pdbx_description
1 polymer ?
#
loop_
_entity_poly.entity_id
_entity_poly.type
_entity_poly.pdbx_seq_one_letter_code
_entity_poly.pdbx_strand_id
1 'polypeptide(L)'
;MDNQLDSMLSDWPFDPDRLNVRETTGLGGRPVLQMRIDLGILQLEIDGRPDGERPSGKASFYDSLVDRAEKSATDFALSDDDYREIDREFVQYYHRRICWLKLQRYELAAMDADHTLLLMDFCRRHSDDEHWTMTHEQYRPFVLFHRTQAAAMAELESDGLDSALAEIDHGLLRLQEFFAALEIEDQYEEDLIVIRLREFRDALREQNDNTFGLREALKSAIATEQFERAAELRDEIQRKRANP
;
A
#
# COMPACT_ATOMS: atom_id res chain seq x y z
N MET A 1 22.43 29.85 1.13
CA MET A 1 21.67 28.81 0.40
C MET A 1 20.43 29.47 -0.08
N ASP A 2 20.13 29.32 -1.36
CA ASP A 2 18.88 29.82 -1.91
C ASP A 2 17.80 28.80 -1.50
N ASN A 3 16.93 29.18 -0.57
CA ASN A 3 15.91 28.31 0.00
C ASN A 3 14.64 28.28 -0.87
N GLN A 4 14.75 28.67 -2.13
CA GLN A 4 13.66 28.77 -3.08
C GLN A 4 13.40 27.43 -3.75
N LEU A 5 12.12 27.12 -3.98
CA LEU A 5 11.69 25.89 -4.65
C LEU A 5 11.44 26.09 -6.15
N ASP A 6 11.56 27.31 -6.67
CA ASP A 6 11.19 27.68 -8.04
C ASP A 6 11.77 26.72 -9.10
N SER A 7 13.06 26.40 -9.02
CA SER A 7 13.70 25.48 -9.97
C SER A 7 13.14 24.07 -9.85
N MET A 8 13.02 23.53 -8.63
CA MET A 8 12.49 22.19 -8.40
C MET A 8 11.04 22.03 -8.89
N LEU A 9 10.21 23.05 -8.68
CA LEU A 9 8.81 23.05 -9.12
C LEU A 9 8.67 23.27 -10.62
N SER A 10 9.55 24.08 -11.23
CA SER A 10 9.54 24.31 -12.69
C SER A 10 10.02 23.08 -13.46
N ASP A 11 11.05 22.39 -12.95
CA ASP A 11 11.60 21.19 -13.55
C ASP A 11 10.68 19.97 -13.38
N TRP A 12 9.76 20.01 -12.41
CA TRP A 12 8.81 18.94 -12.14
C TRP A 12 7.38 19.47 -11.99
N PRO A 13 6.68 19.71 -13.12
CA PRO A 13 5.31 20.22 -13.12
C PRO A 13 4.33 19.32 -12.36
N PHE A 14 3.34 19.95 -11.72
CA PHE A 14 2.22 19.24 -11.09
C PHE A 14 1.25 18.72 -12.16
N ASP A 15 0.75 17.51 -11.96
CA ASP A 15 -0.29 16.88 -12.78
C ASP A 15 -1.51 16.61 -11.87
N PRO A 16 -2.65 17.27 -12.07
CA PRO A 16 -3.84 17.06 -11.25
C PRO A 16 -4.50 15.70 -11.48
N ASP A 17 -4.23 15.04 -12.61
CA ASP A 17 -4.87 13.78 -13.00
C ASP A 17 -4.05 12.55 -12.58
N ARG A 18 -2.80 12.74 -12.14
CA ARG A 18 -1.87 11.66 -11.85
C ARG A 18 -1.03 11.90 -10.60
N LEU A 19 -0.85 10.83 -9.82
CA LEU A 19 0.12 10.83 -8.73
C LEU A 19 1.55 10.86 -9.29
N ASN A 20 2.23 11.99 -9.10
CA ASN A 20 3.60 12.23 -9.55
C ASN A 20 4.57 11.93 -8.42
N VAL A 21 5.30 10.82 -8.55
CA VAL A 21 6.26 10.35 -7.54
C VAL A 21 7.56 9.88 -8.20
N ARG A 22 8.66 10.00 -7.48
CA ARG A 22 9.97 9.49 -7.90
C ARG A 22 10.82 9.11 -6.69
N GLU A 23 11.71 8.16 -6.89
CA GLU A 23 12.86 7.95 -6.02
C GLU A 23 14.01 8.84 -6.49
N THR A 24 14.70 9.49 -5.55
CA THR A 24 15.86 10.34 -5.85
C THR A 24 16.88 10.30 -4.72
N THR A 25 17.98 11.02 -4.87
CA THR A 25 19.04 11.09 -3.89
C THR A 25 18.95 12.42 -3.16
N GLY A 26 18.79 12.37 -1.84
CA GLY A 26 18.86 13.60 -1.04
C GLY A 26 20.23 13.80 -0.41
N LEU A 27 20.28 14.62 0.64
CA LEU A 27 21.54 15.05 1.24
C LEU A 27 22.37 13.84 1.72
N GLY A 28 23.67 13.87 1.44
CA GLY A 28 24.59 12.80 1.84
C GLY A 28 24.47 11.51 1.02
N GLY A 29 23.75 11.51 -0.10
CA GLY A 29 23.66 10.34 -0.98
C GLY A 29 22.56 9.35 -0.59
N ARG A 30 21.77 9.63 0.45
CA ARG A 30 20.71 8.73 0.91
C ARG A 30 19.52 8.73 -0.07
N PRO A 31 18.92 7.57 -0.36
CA PRO A 31 17.70 7.48 -1.16
C PRO A 31 16.52 8.13 -0.42
N VAL A 32 15.69 8.85 -1.17
CA VAL A 32 14.44 9.44 -0.68
C VAL A 32 13.35 9.32 -1.73
N LEU A 33 12.11 9.30 -1.28
CA LEU A 33 10.96 9.51 -2.13
C LEU A 33 10.64 10.99 -2.25
N GLN A 34 10.17 11.39 -3.41
CA GLN A 34 9.51 12.67 -3.60
C GLN A 34 8.12 12.46 -4.20
N MET A 35 7.15 13.21 -3.69
CA MET A 35 5.79 13.28 -4.20
C MET A 35 5.46 14.73 -4.55
N ARG A 36 5.04 14.97 -5.80
CA ARG A 36 4.58 16.29 -6.22
C ARG A 36 3.12 16.46 -5.78
N ILE A 37 2.88 17.51 -5.00
CA ILE A 37 1.56 18.01 -4.62
C ILE A 37 1.32 19.35 -5.32
N ASP A 38 0.12 19.91 -5.35
CA ASP A 38 -0.20 21.14 -6.14
C ASP A 38 0.87 22.26 -5.99
N LEU A 39 1.04 22.75 -4.76
CA LEU A 39 1.92 23.88 -4.45
C LEU A 39 3.29 23.48 -3.86
N GLY A 40 3.69 22.20 -3.97
CA GLY A 40 4.94 21.77 -3.36
C GLY A 40 5.41 20.37 -3.71
N ILE A 41 6.43 19.93 -2.98
CA ILE A 41 6.99 18.59 -3.05
C ILE A 41 7.08 18.07 -1.62
N LEU A 42 6.50 16.90 -1.36
CA LEU A 42 6.81 16.14 -0.16
C LEU A 42 8.09 15.36 -0.42
N GLN A 43 9.05 15.43 0.49
CA GLN A 43 10.22 14.55 0.49
C GLN A 43 10.10 13.61 1.68
N LEU A 44 10.18 12.32 1.42
CA LEU A 44 9.95 11.27 2.40
C LEU A 44 11.19 10.39 2.51
N GLU A 45 11.62 10.11 3.75
CA GLU A 45 12.62 9.07 4.01
C GLU A 45 12.04 7.69 3.67
N ILE A 46 12.88 6.83 3.11
CA ILE A 46 12.47 5.46 2.76
C ILE A 46 12.48 4.52 3.97
N ASP A 47 13.29 4.83 4.98
CA ASP A 47 13.49 4.05 6.21
C ASP A 47 13.01 4.81 7.44
N GLY A 48 12.39 4.10 8.39
CA GLY A 48 11.86 4.71 9.62
C GLY A 48 10.70 5.67 9.35
N ARG A 49 10.58 6.73 10.15
CA ARG A 49 9.50 7.72 10.01
C ARG A 49 9.70 8.55 8.73
N PRO A 50 8.66 8.76 7.90
CA PRO A 50 8.81 9.42 6.59
C PRO A 50 9.37 10.84 6.62
N ASP A 51 9.28 11.58 7.74
CA ASP A 51 9.89 12.91 7.87
C ASP A 51 11.33 12.89 8.42
N GLY A 52 11.88 11.71 8.70
CA GLY A 52 13.23 11.51 9.21
C GLY A 52 13.40 11.79 10.71
N GLU A 53 12.35 12.16 11.43
CA GLU A 53 12.42 12.30 12.88
C GLU A 53 12.53 10.92 13.56
N ARG A 54 13.11 10.91 14.77
CA ARG A 54 13.26 9.73 15.62
C ARG A 54 12.65 9.98 16.99
N PRO A 55 11.32 9.81 17.16
CA PRO A 55 10.64 10.08 18.43
C PRO A 55 11.25 9.24 19.55
N SER A 56 11.74 9.89 20.60
CA SER A 56 12.46 9.22 21.71
C SER A 56 13.62 8.31 21.26
N GLY A 57 14.24 8.61 20.11
CA GLY A 57 15.31 7.80 19.51
C GLY A 57 14.85 6.52 18.79
N LYS A 58 13.53 6.30 18.65
CA LYS A 58 12.93 5.15 17.96
C LYS A 58 12.73 5.41 16.47
N ALA A 59 12.43 4.37 15.70
CA ALA A 59 12.27 4.47 14.25
C ALA A 59 10.93 5.11 13.85
N SER A 60 9.92 5.02 14.69
CA SER A 60 8.59 5.62 14.51
C SER A 60 8.02 6.10 15.85
N PHE A 61 6.92 6.86 15.81
CA PHE A 61 6.16 7.20 17.00
C PHE A 61 5.47 5.98 17.60
N TYR A 62 4.95 5.07 16.76
CA TYR A 62 4.43 3.78 17.23
C TYR A 62 5.44 3.02 18.09
N ASP A 63 6.71 2.90 17.66
CA ASP A 63 7.76 2.24 18.44
C ASP A 63 8.04 2.94 19.78
N SER A 64 7.91 4.27 19.80
CA SER A 64 8.03 5.06 21.03
C SER A 64 6.83 4.83 21.97
N LEU A 65 5.62 4.66 21.43
CA LEU A 65 4.41 4.36 22.21
C LEU A 65 4.49 2.95 22.82
N VAL A 66 4.90 1.94 22.03
CA VAL A 66 5.09 0.58 22.52
C VAL A 66 6.11 0.54 23.65
N ASP A 67 7.28 1.17 23.47
CA ASP A 67 8.33 1.24 24.49
C ASP A 67 7.86 1.94 25.78
N ARG A 68 7.05 2.99 25.66
CA ARG A 68 6.44 3.68 26.81
C ARG A 68 5.41 2.81 27.52
N ALA A 69 4.54 2.12 26.77
CA ALA A 69 3.53 1.24 27.33
C ALA A 69 4.17 0.05 28.07
N GLU A 70 5.21 -0.57 27.50
CA GLU A 70 5.95 -1.66 28.13
C GLU A 70 6.68 -1.24 29.41
N LYS A 71 7.15 0.01 29.48
CA LYS A 71 7.83 0.57 30.66
C LYS A 71 6.86 1.14 31.69
N SER A 72 5.57 1.24 31.37
CA SER A 72 4.58 1.77 32.28
C SER A 72 4.36 0.79 33.44
N ALA A 73 4.56 1.26 34.67
CA ALA A 73 4.24 0.49 35.88
C ALA A 73 2.75 0.54 36.24
N THR A 74 1.98 1.37 35.54
CA THR A 74 0.54 1.62 35.71
C THR A 74 -0.18 1.46 34.38
N ASP A 75 -1.50 1.58 34.38
CA ASP A 75 -2.30 1.63 33.16
C ASP A 75 -1.78 2.75 32.23
N PHE A 76 -1.44 2.35 31.00
CA PHE A 76 -0.94 3.27 29.98
C PHE A 76 -2.13 3.84 29.21
N ALA A 77 -2.19 5.17 29.14
CA ALA A 77 -3.19 5.91 28.39
C ALA A 77 -2.52 6.92 27.45
N LEU A 78 -3.17 7.18 26.32
CA LEU A 78 -2.75 8.19 25.36
C LEU A 78 -3.03 9.61 25.88
N SER A 79 -2.05 10.50 25.72
CA SER A 79 -2.18 11.93 25.98
C SER A 79 -2.65 12.71 24.74
N ASP A 80 -3.08 13.97 24.92
CA ASP A 80 -3.44 14.86 23.81
C ASP A 80 -2.33 15.05 22.77
N ASP A 81 -1.08 15.08 23.20
CA ASP A 81 0.07 15.19 22.30
C ASP A 81 0.31 13.86 21.55
N ASP A 82 -0.02 12.73 22.16
CA ASP A 82 0.08 11.43 21.49
C ASP A 82 -0.93 11.34 20.34
N TYR A 83 -2.18 11.76 20.55
CA TYR A 83 -3.18 11.78 19.48
C TYR A 83 -2.72 12.62 18.28
N ARG A 84 -2.11 13.79 18.52
CA ARG A 84 -1.58 14.65 17.45
C ARG A 84 -0.44 13.99 16.68
N GLU A 85 0.50 13.35 17.37
CA GLU A 85 1.62 12.67 16.72
C GLU A 85 1.17 11.39 15.99
N ILE A 86 0.16 10.70 16.49
CA ILE A 86 -0.48 9.57 15.80
C ILE A 86 -1.12 10.03 14.49
N ASP A 87 -1.91 11.11 14.51
CA ASP A 87 -2.53 11.69 13.30
C ASP A 87 -1.46 12.04 12.26
N ARG A 88 -0.34 12.64 12.70
CA ARG A 88 0.80 12.94 11.81
C ARG A 88 1.39 11.67 11.21
N GLU A 89 1.63 10.64 12.02
CA GLU A 89 2.22 9.39 11.56
C GLU A 89 1.32 8.66 10.56
N PHE A 90 -0.01 8.64 10.78
CA PHE A 90 -0.96 8.08 9.82
C PHE A 90 -0.87 8.74 8.45
N VAL A 91 -0.83 10.07 8.40
CA VAL A 91 -0.73 10.81 7.13
C VAL A 91 0.61 10.57 6.45
N GLN A 92 1.70 10.54 7.22
CA GLN A 92 3.05 10.31 6.69
C GLN A 92 3.19 8.93 6.04
N TYR A 93 2.78 7.87 6.74
CA TYR A 93 2.82 6.51 6.21
C TYR A 93 1.82 6.30 5.06
N TYR A 94 0.68 7.00 5.07
CA TYR A 94 -0.23 7.02 3.92
C TYR A 94 0.46 7.58 2.67
N HIS A 95 1.08 8.76 2.75
CA HIS A 95 1.79 9.37 1.63
C HIS A 95 2.91 8.48 1.10
N ARG A 96 3.68 7.85 1.99
CA ARG A 96 4.76 6.95 1.57
C ARG A 96 4.23 5.67 0.91
N ARG A 97 3.18 5.05 1.48
CA ARG A 97 2.52 3.88 0.90
C ARG A 97 2.01 4.12 -0.51
N ILE A 98 1.34 5.24 -0.79
CA ILE A 98 0.85 5.53 -2.15
C ILE A 98 2.00 5.77 -3.13
N CYS A 99 3.13 6.33 -2.68
CA CYS A 99 4.34 6.43 -3.49
C CYS A 99 4.86 5.03 -3.87
N TRP A 100 4.93 4.12 -2.89
CA TRP A 100 5.36 2.75 -3.13
C TRP A 100 4.45 1.98 -4.09
N LEU A 101 3.13 2.07 -3.92
CA LEU A 101 2.17 1.48 -4.86
C LEU A 101 2.37 2.01 -6.28
N LYS A 102 2.56 3.32 -6.43
CA LYS A 102 2.75 3.95 -7.74
C LYS A 102 4.09 3.59 -8.39
N LEU A 103 5.12 3.33 -7.59
CA LEU A 103 6.43 2.85 -8.04
C LEU A 103 6.52 1.31 -8.13
N GLN A 104 5.43 0.59 -7.88
CA GLN A 104 5.37 -0.88 -7.89
C GLN A 104 6.40 -1.50 -6.92
N ARG A 105 6.64 -0.85 -5.79
CA ARG A 105 7.44 -1.38 -4.67
C ARG A 105 6.49 -2.03 -3.66
N TYR A 106 5.91 -3.14 -4.07
CA TYR A 106 4.76 -3.74 -3.39
C TYR A 106 5.08 -4.21 -1.96
N GLU A 107 6.23 -4.84 -1.73
CA GLU A 107 6.66 -5.24 -0.38
C GLU A 107 6.75 -4.03 0.56
N LEU A 108 7.34 -2.92 0.11
CA LEU A 108 7.46 -1.69 0.90
C LEU A 108 6.09 -1.05 1.19
N ALA A 109 5.17 -1.08 0.22
CA ALA A 109 3.79 -0.61 0.41
C ALA A 109 3.04 -1.45 1.44
N ALA A 110 3.22 -2.78 1.43
CA ALA A 110 2.64 -3.69 2.41
C ALA A 110 3.20 -3.42 3.81
N MET A 111 4.51 -3.22 3.94
CA MET A 111 5.15 -2.86 5.22
C MET A 111 4.59 -1.55 5.81
N ASP A 112 4.42 -0.50 5.00
CA ASP A 112 3.81 0.76 5.48
C ASP A 112 2.34 0.57 5.90
N ALA A 113 1.61 -0.33 5.24
CA ALA A 113 0.24 -0.66 5.61
C ALA A 113 0.18 -1.48 6.89
N ASP A 114 1.05 -2.47 7.07
CA ASP A 114 1.15 -3.27 8.28
C ASP A 114 1.53 -2.38 9.48
N HIS A 115 2.46 -1.43 9.31
CA HIS A 115 2.76 -0.41 10.34
C HIS A 115 1.53 0.40 10.74
N THR A 116 0.77 0.86 9.74
CA THR A 116 -0.47 1.63 9.99
C THR A 116 -1.48 0.81 10.79
N LEU A 117 -1.68 -0.46 10.44
CA LEU A 117 -2.62 -1.36 11.11
C LEU A 117 -2.19 -1.65 12.55
N LEU A 118 -0.89 -1.86 12.78
CA LEU A 118 -0.33 -2.03 14.13
C LEU A 118 -0.57 -0.80 15.01
N LEU A 119 -0.41 0.40 14.44
CA LEU A 119 -0.69 1.64 15.15
C LEU A 119 -2.20 1.79 15.44
N MET A 120 -3.08 1.47 14.49
CA MET A 120 -4.54 1.45 14.73
C MET A 120 -4.91 0.47 15.84
N ASP A 121 -4.36 -0.74 15.83
CA ASP A 121 -4.59 -1.76 16.87
C ASP A 121 -4.08 -1.33 18.25
N PHE A 122 -3.01 -0.54 18.30
CA PHE A 122 -2.52 0.04 19.53
C PHE A 122 -3.46 1.13 20.04
N CYS A 123 -3.89 2.03 19.16
CA CYS A 123 -4.84 3.09 19.48
C CYS A 123 -6.14 2.52 20.04
N ARG A 124 -6.73 1.51 19.38
CA ARG A 124 -7.95 0.85 19.85
C ARG A 124 -7.82 0.21 21.24
N ARG A 125 -6.62 -0.18 21.66
CA ARG A 125 -6.37 -0.79 22.98
C ARG A 125 -6.07 0.21 24.09
N HIS A 126 -5.56 1.39 23.75
CA HIS A 126 -4.99 2.34 24.72
C HIS A 126 -5.62 3.74 24.69
N SER A 127 -6.56 3.97 23.77
CA SER A 127 -7.34 5.20 23.69
C SER A 127 -8.50 5.16 24.66
N ASP A 128 -8.64 6.23 25.44
CA ASP A 128 -9.81 6.49 26.28
C ASP A 128 -10.88 7.31 25.54
N ASP A 129 -10.60 7.73 24.29
CA ASP A 129 -11.53 8.47 23.44
C ASP A 129 -12.09 7.56 22.33
N GLU A 130 -13.28 7.01 22.58
CA GLU A 130 -14.01 6.16 21.62
C GLU A 130 -14.36 6.92 20.33
N HIS A 131 -14.65 8.23 20.41
CA HIS A 131 -15.02 9.01 19.24
C HIS A 131 -13.83 9.21 18.32
N TRP A 132 -12.68 9.64 18.86
CA TRP A 132 -11.43 9.76 18.11
C TRP A 132 -10.95 8.41 17.58
N THR A 133 -11.14 7.33 18.33
CA THR A 133 -10.81 5.97 17.84
C THR A 133 -11.65 5.62 16.61
N MET A 134 -12.96 5.89 16.65
CA MET A 134 -13.87 5.58 15.55
C MET A 134 -13.59 6.42 14.29
N THR A 135 -13.16 7.67 14.44
CA THR A 135 -12.78 8.51 13.27
C THR A 135 -11.57 7.97 12.52
N HIS A 136 -10.75 7.13 13.15
CA HIS A 136 -9.62 6.46 12.51
C HIS A 136 -9.97 5.06 12.02
N GLU A 137 -10.70 4.28 12.82
CA GLU A 137 -11.13 2.93 12.49
C GLU A 137 -11.97 2.86 11.20
N GLN A 138 -12.75 3.91 10.89
CA GLN A 138 -13.49 3.99 9.61
C GLN A 138 -12.57 3.91 8.36
N TYR A 139 -11.28 4.23 8.49
CA TYR A 139 -10.31 4.14 7.39
C TYR A 139 -9.60 2.78 7.32
N ARG A 140 -9.78 1.90 8.31
CA ARG A 140 -9.13 0.57 8.34
C ARG A 140 -9.42 -0.27 7.09
N PRO A 141 -10.66 -0.32 6.53
CA PRO A 141 -10.91 -1.06 5.29
C PRO A 141 -10.00 -0.61 4.14
N PHE A 142 -9.77 0.70 4.02
CA PHE A 142 -8.92 1.26 2.99
C PHE A 142 -7.44 0.89 3.17
N VAL A 143 -6.95 0.86 4.42
CA VAL A 143 -5.58 0.38 4.71
C VAL A 143 -5.45 -1.11 4.39
N LEU A 144 -6.42 -1.93 4.79
CA LEU A 144 -6.47 -3.37 4.49
C LEU A 144 -6.50 -3.64 3.00
N PHE A 145 -7.24 -2.83 2.23
CA PHE A 145 -7.27 -2.93 0.77
C PHE A 145 -5.90 -2.69 0.15
N HIS A 146 -5.24 -1.57 0.49
CA HIS A 146 -3.90 -1.29 0.00
C HIS A 146 -2.89 -2.36 0.42
N ARG A 147 -2.96 -2.82 1.68
CA ARG A 147 -2.12 -3.91 2.18
C ARG A 147 -2.29 -5.18 1.37
N THR A 148 -3.54 -5.56 1.12
CA THR A 148 -3.88 -6.80 0.40
C THR A 148 -3.50 -6.69 -1.07
N GLN A 149 -3.80 -5.57 -1.72
CA GLN A 149 -3.39 -5.31 -3.10
C GLN A 149 -1.87 -5.36 -3.24
N ALA A 150 -1.13 -4.69 -2.35
CA ALA A 150 0.32 -4.71 -2.35
C ALA A 150 0.87 -6.13 -2.15
N ALA A 151 0.44 -6.83 -1.11
CA ALA A 151 0.90 -8.19 -0.83
C ALA A 151 0.60 -9.15 -1.99
N ALA A 152 -0.61 -9.11 -2.56
CA ALA A 152 -0.97 -9.94 -3.70
C ALA A 152 -0.10 -9.65 -4.94
N MET A 153 0.23 -8.39 -5.20
CA MET A 153 1.12 -8.04 -6.32
C MET A 153 2.57 -8.46 -6.06
N ALA A 154 3.06 -8.39 -4.83
CA ALA A 154 4.38 -8.91 -4.46
C ALA A 154 4.44 -10.43 -4.66
N GLU A 155 3.45 -11.16 -4.16
CA GLU A 155 3.33 -12.62 -4.35
C GLU A 155 3.21 -12.99 -5.82
N LEU A 156 2.51 -12.19 -6.63
CA LEU A 156 2.41 -12.42 -8.06
C LEU A 156 3.78 -12.34 -8.76
N GLU A 157 4.67 -11.48 -8.26
CA GLU A 157 6.05 -11.33 -8.76
C GLU A 157 6.98 -12.44 -8.28
N SER A 158 6.82 -12.93 -7.05
CA SER A 158 7.70 -13.94 -6.44
C SER A 158 7.26 -15.39 -6.69
N ASP A 159 6.02 -15.71 -6.34
CA ASP A 159 5.51 -17.09 -6.18
C ASP A 159 4.36 -17.41 -7.15
N GLY A 160 3.78 -16.40 -7.77
CA GLY A 160 2.82 -16.49 -8.86
C GLY A 160 1.35 -16.35 -8.44
N LEU A 161 0.46 -16.68 -9.36
CA LEU A 161 -0.96 -16.35 -9.23
C LEU A 161 -1.65 -17.00 -8.04
N ASP A 162 -1.37 -18.28 -7.76
CA ASP A 162 -2.07 -18.99 -6.68
C ASP A 162 -1.78 -18.34 -5.32
N SER A 163 -0.52 -17.94 -5.07
CA SER A 163 -0.14 -17.18 -3.88
C SER A 163 -0.79 -15.79 -3.84
N ALA A 164 -0.81 -15.08 -4.98
CA ALA A 164 -1.47 -13.78 -5.08
C ALA A 164 -2.97 -13.85 -4.77
N LEU A 165 -3.67 -14.86 -5.30
CA LEU A 165 -5.09 -15.08 -5.03
C LEU A 165 -5.35 -15.46 -3.57
N ALA A 166 -4.47 -16.27 -2.98
CA ALA A 166 -4.54 -16.60 -1.56
C ALA A 166 -4.41 -15.35 -0.68
N GLU A 167 -3.47 -14.45 -0.97
CA GLU A 167 -3.35 -13.17 -0.25
C GLU A 167 -4.63 -12.32 -0.34
N ILE A 168 -5.29 -12.31 -1.51
CA ILE A 168 -6.55 -11.58 -1.67
C ILE A 168 -7.67 -12.20 -0.85
N ASP A 169 -7.79 -13.53 -0.86
CA ASP A 169 -8.78 -14.24 -0.06
C ASP A 169 -8.53 -14.03 1.44
N HIS A 170 -7.27 -14.02 1.90
CA HIS A 170 -6.91 -13.64 3.27
C HIS A 170 -7.26 -12.19 3.60
N GLY A 171 -7.06 -11.26 2.67
CA GLY A 171 -7.47 -9.86 2.84
C GLY A 171 -8.98 -9.70 2.99
N LEU A 172 -9.77 -10.41 2.18
CA LEU A 172 -11.24 -10.45 2.28
C LEU A 172 -11.70 -11.02 3.63
N LEU A 173 -11.05 -12.08 4.12
CA LEU A 173 -11.35 -12.62 5.45
C LEU A 173 -11.08 -11.60 6.56
N ARG A 174 -9.95 -10.88 6.51
CA ARG A 174 -9.66 -9.81 7.50
C ARG A 174 -10.68 -8.68 7.46
N LEU A 175 -11.16 -8.31 6.28
CA LEU A 175 -12.26 -7.35 6.15
C LEU A 175 -13.53 -7.92 6.79
N GLN A 176 -13.90 -9.16 6.49
CA GLN A 176 -15.07 -9.79 7.08
C GLN A 176 -15.00 -9.82 8.62
N GLU A 177 -13.85 -10.17 9.19
CA GLU A 177 -13.60 -10.14 10.64
C GLU A 177 -13.72 -8.72 11.21
N PHE A 178 -13.25 -7.70 10.49
CA PHE A 178 -13.40 -6.30 10.91
C PHE A 178 -14.87 -5.86 10.96
N PHE A 179 -15.66 -6.16 9.92
CA PHE A 179 -17.09 -5.83 9.92
C PHE A 179 -17.84 -6.57 11.02
N ALA A 180 -17.46 -7.82 11.31
CA ALA A 180 -18.03 -8.58 12.41
C ALA A 180 -17.66 -8.04 13.79
N ALA A 181 -16.42 -7.61 13.98
CA ALA A 181 -15.97 -7.00 15.22
C ALA A 181 -16.70 -5.68 15.55
N LEU A 182 -17.28 -5.03 14.54
CA LEU A 182 -18.06 -3.81 14.66
C LEU A 182 -19.59 -4.04 14.67
N GLU A 183 -20.04 -5.29 14.65
CA GLU A 183 -21.48 -5.66 14.58
C GLU A 183 -22.22 -5.03 13.38
N ILE A 184 -21.51 -4.92 12.24
CA ILE A 184 -22.04 -4.36 10.98
C ILE A 184 -21.84 -5.32 9.80
N GLU A 185 -21.90 -6.63 10.05
CA GLU A 185 -21.71 -7.69 9.04
C GLU A 185 -22.64 -7.52 7.83
N ASP A 186 -23.84 -7.01 8.05
CA ASP A 186 -24.84 -6.75 7.01
C ASP A 186 -24.34 -5.78 5.94
N GLN A 187 -23.36 -4.91 6.26
CA GLN A 187 -22.77 -3.94 5.33
C GLN A 187 -21.62 -4.53 4.50
N TYR A 188 -21.06 -5.68 4.88
CA TYR A 188 -19.86 -6.24 4.25
C TYR A 188 -20.04 -6.50 2.75
N GLU A 189 -21.20 -7.02 2.35
CA GLU A 189 -21.48 -7.36 0.94
C GLU A 189 -21.66 -6.12 0.05
N GLU A 190 -22.07 -5.00 0.62
CA GLU A 190 -22.33 -3.73 -0.09
C GLU A 190 -21.15 -2.76 0.00
N ASP A 191 -20.15 -3.06 0.83
CA ASP A 191 -19.00 -2.20 1.01
C ASP A 191 -18.17 -2.08 -0.28
N LEU A 192 -17.88 -0.83 -0.67
CA LEU A 192 -17.18 -0.53 -1.90
C LEU A 192 -15.76 -1.11 -1.93
N ILE A 193 -15.08 -1.17 -0.77
CA ILE A 193 -13.73 -1.70 -0.69
C ILE A 193 -13.73 -3.22 -0.88
N VAL A 194 -14.68 -3.92 -0.25
CA VAL A 194 -14.90 -5.36 -0.44
C VAL A 194 -15.19 -5.68 -1.91
N ILE A 195 -16.11 -4.93 -2.53
CA ILE A 195 -16.42 -5.09 -3.96
C ILE A 195 -15.17 -4.89 -4.82
N ARG A 196 -14.41 -3.81 -4.60
CA ARG A 196 -13.16 -3.54 -5.35
C ARG A 196 -12.13 -4.63 -5.21
N LEU A 197 -12.00 -5.23 -4.01
CA LEU A 197 -11.05 -6.30 -3.78
C LEU A 197 -11.46 -7.61 -4.48
N ARG A 198 -12.78 -7.89 -4.55
CA ARG A 198 -13.33 -9.00 -5.35
C ARG A 198 -13.11 -8.77 -6.84
N GLU A 199 -13.40 -7.56 -7.34
CA GLU A 199 -13.11 -7.18 -8.74
C GLU A 199 -11.63 -7.35 -9.08
N PHE A 200 -10.74 -6.94 -8.17
CA PHE A 200 -9.29 -7.12 -8.33
C PHE A 200 -8.89 -8.60 -8.42
N ARG A 201 -9.46 -9.45 -7.56
CA ARG A 201 -9.24 -10.91 -7.61
C ARG A 201 -9.71 -11.51 -8.94
N ASP A 202 -10.88 -11.13 -9.39
CA ASP A 202 -11.50 -11.67 -10.60
C ASP A 202 -10.71 -11.22 -11.85
N ALA A 203 -10.26 -9.96 -11.89
CA ALA A 203 -9.39 -9.45 -12.95
C ALA A 203 -8.06 -10.22 -13.05
N LEU A 204 -7.43 -10.56 -11.92
CA LEU A 204 -6.20 -11.37 -11.91
C LEU A 204 -6.44 -12.80 -12.46
N ARG A 205 -7.57 -13.41 -12.12
CA ARG A 205 -7.97 -14.72 -12.68
C ARG A 205 -8.16 -14.65 -14.18
N GLU A 206 -8.94 -13.68 -14.66
CA GLU A 206 -9.21 -13.49 -16.09
C GLU A 206 -7.94 -13.22 -16.91
N GLN A 207 -7.02 -12.41 -16.38
CA GLN A 207 -5.75 -12.10 -17.05
C GLN A 207 -4.90 -13.37 -17.21
N ASN A 208 -4.87 -14.23 -16.18
CA ASN A 208 -4.15 -15.48 -16.25
C ASN A 208 -4.79 -16.50 -17.17
N ASP A 209 -6.12 -16.68 -17.13
CA ASP A 209 -6.83 -17.61 -18.01
C ASP A 209 -6.63 -17.24 -19.49
N ASN A 210 -6.70 -15.95 -19.80
CA ASN A 210 -6.39 -15.45 -21.13
C ASN A 210 -4.93 -15.72 -21.54
N THR A 211 -3.98 -15.53 -20.62
CA THR A 211 -2.56 -15.81 -20.86
C THR A 211 -2.29 -17.31 -21.05
N PHE A 212 -2.94 -18.16 -20.26
CA PHE A 212 -2.88 -19.60 -20.37
C PHE A 212 -3.46 -20.08 -21.70
N GLY A 213 -4.64 -19.58 -22.08
CA GLY A 213 -5.27 -19.87 -23.37
C GLY A 213 -4.37 -19.51 -24.56
N LEU A 214 -3.69 -18.35 -24.51
CA LEU A 214 -2.71 -17.97 -25.53
C LEU A 214 -1.49 -18.91 -25.57
N ARG A 215 -1.00 -19.37 -24.41
CA ARG A 215 0.12 -20.33 -24.33
C ARG A 215 -0.27 -21.71 -24.86
N GLU A 216 -1.46 -22.21 -24.57
CA GLU A 216 -1.95 -23.48 -25.11
C GLU A 216 -2.19 -23.39 -26.62
N ALA A 217 -2.75 -22.28 -27.10
CA ALA A 217 -2.87 -22.00 -28.53
C ALA A 217 -1.50 -21.98 -29.22
N LEU A 218 -0.48 -21.38 -28.58
CA LEU A 218 0.88 -21.37 -29.10
C LEU A 218 1.48 -22.79 -29.16
N LYS A 219 1.34 -23.59 -28.11
CA LYS A 219 1.81 -24.99 -28.10
C LYS A 219 1.14 -25.80 -29.22
N SER A 220 -0.18 -25.64 -29.39
CA SER A 220 -0.94 -26.29 -30.45
C SER A 220 -0.47 -25.86 -31.85
N ALA A 221 -0.24 -24.56 -32.06
CA ALA A 221 0.28 -24.04 -33.32
C ALA A 221 1.68 -24.58 -33.66
N ILE A 222 2.56 -24.73 -32.66
CA ILE A 222 3.89 -25.36 -32.84
C ILE A 222 3.73 -26.85 -33.17
N ALA A 223 2.89 -27.57 -32.43
CA ALA A 223 2.67 -29.01 -32.63
C ALA A 223 2.03 -29.35 -33.98
N THR A 224 1.29 -28.40 -34.57
CA THR A 224 0.65 -28.54 -35.89
C THR A 224 1.42 -27.84 -37.01
N GLU A 225 2.66 -27.42 -36.75
CA GLU A 225 3.57 -26.76 -37.71
C GLU A 225 3.01 -25.45 -38.33
N GLN A 226 2.09 -24.78 -37.63
CA GLN A 226 1.53 -23.49 -38.01
C GLN A 226 2.45 -22.35 -37.52
N PHE A 227 3.66 -22.27 -38.09
CA PHE A 227 4.72 -21.39 -37.59
C PHE A 227 4.39 -19.89 -37.67
N GLU A 228 3.62 -19.45 -38.66
CA GLU A 228 3.15 -18.06 -38.77
C GLU A 228 2.20 -17.72 -37.61
N ARG A 229 1.23 -18.58 -37.34
CA ARG A 229 0.30 -18.43 -36.22
C ARG A 229 1.01 -18.48 -34.87
N ALA A 230 2.03 -19.33 -34.74
CA ALA A 230 2.87 -19.40 -33.54
C ALA A 230 3.66 -18.09 -33.31
N ALA A 231 4.15 -17.44 -34.38
CA ALA A 231 4.84 -16.15 -34.28
C ALA A 231 3.88 -15.04 -33.79
N GLU A 232 2.68 -14.95 -34.37
CA GLU A 232 1.65 -13.98 -33.93
C GLU A 232 1.28 -14.15 -32.45
N LEU A 233 1.04 -15.39 -32.01
CA LEU A 233 0.69 -15.70 -30.63
C LEU A 233 1.84 -15.37 -29.67
N ARG A 234 3.09 -15.59 -30.08
CA ARG A 234 4.27 -15.23 -29.28
C ARG A 234 4.38 -13.71 -29.12
N ASP A 235 4.14 -12.96 -30.18
CA ASP A 235 4.17 -11.49 -30.16
C ASP A 235 3.01 -10.93 -29.32
N GLU A 236 1.83 -11.55 -29.36
CA GLU A 236 0.68 -11.19 -28.53
C GLU A 236 0.96 -11.44 -27.03
N ILE A 237 1.56 -12.58 -26.68
CA ILE A 237 1.98 -12.90 -25.31
C ILE A 237 3.03 -11.90 -24.81
N GLN A 238 4.01 -11.53 -25.64
CA GLN A 238 5.01 -10.53 -25.29
C GLN A 238 4.38 -9.14 -25.08
N ARG A 239 3.44 -8.74 -25.94
CA ARG A 239 2.74 -7.46 -25.83
C ARG A 239 1.93 -7.35 -24.54
N LYS A 240 1.22 -8.42 -24.16
CA LYS A 240 0.45 -8.47 -22.92
C LYS A 240 1.32 -8.50 -21.66
N ARG A 241 2.55 -9.02 -21.72
CA ARG A 241 3.51 -8.95 -20.61
C ARG A 241 4.14 -7.57 -20.42
N ALA A 242 4.20 -6.75 -21.48
CA ALA A 242 4.83 -5.43 -21.44
C ALA A 242 3.87 -4.30 -21.02
N ASN A 243 2.56 -4.56 -21.00
CA ASN A 243 1.51 -3.64 -20.55
C ASN A 243 0.72 -4.34 -19.42
N PRO A 244 1.25 -4.36 -18.18
CA PRO A 244 0.54 -4.93 -17.03
C PRO A 244 -0.74 -4.17 -16.71
#